data_AF-W1WN95-F1
#
_entry.id   AF-W1WN95-F1
#
_cell.length_a   1.000
_cell.length_b   1.000
_cell.length_c   1.000
_cell.angle_alpha   90.00
_cell.angle_beta   90.00
_cell.angle_gamma   90.00
#
_symmetry.space_group_name_H-M   'P 1'
#
loop_
_entity.id
_entity.type
_entity.pdbx_description
1 polymer ?
#
loop_
_entity_poly.entity_id
_entity_poly.type
_entity_poly.pdbx_seq_one_letter_code
_entity_poly.pdbx_strand_id
1 'polypeptide(L)'
;MKKRSSKKDGFTLLEVVISMMLITILSVGVYGAYIMIIRNTKDGEVKQEAALVGKRIVEEIKAQDGNISTDKDNMTLNIAGQNISLVKNGEDYQMRSDITIDRYDYAINIQPKKTEKTEGSNSTEIFINDKDYTGDVLTVGENSVSDSSNIDSEITGYKVVLLTIKNENRAKITVGNGSEEEINVVDNKIILDFKNYKETANVTLEVTNETTKPLNLYILNSKYNISNERNVTVENKKGSLNEYYRTDYEGKSGILYNITVTVSGKDSRGQKVYNLFQSSFVQNIDTN
;
A
#
# COMPACT_ATOMS: atom_id res chain seq x y z
N MET A 1 85.63 12.87 -18.83
CA MET A 1 84.19 13.21 -18.67
C MET A 1 83.74 12.80 -17.27
N LYS A 2 83.31 13.74 -16.43
CA LYS A 2 82.88 13.48 -15.03
C LYS A 2 81.35 13.36 -15.02
N LYS A 3 80.80 12.17 -14.73
CA LYS A 3 79.35 11.95 -14.59
C LYS A 3 78.85 12.61 -13.30
N ARG A 4 77.91 13.56 -13.38
CA ARG A 4 77.19 14.11 -12.22
C ARG A 4 76.06 13.15 -11.86
N SER A 5 76.08 12.63 -10.63
CA SER A 5 74.99 11.84 -10.05
C SER A 5 73.81 12.78 -9.75
N SER A 6 72.62 12.48 -10.28
CA SER A 6 71.38 13.17 -9.93
C SER A 6 70.91 12.67 -8.56
N LYS A 7 71.09 13.49 -7.51
CA LYS A 7 70.45 13.23 -6.22
C LYS A 7 68.92 13.24 -6.41
N LYS A 8 68.23 12.27 -5.81
CA LYS A 8 66.76 12.31 -5.72
C LYS A 8 66.40 13.41 -4.73
N ASP A 9 65.68 14.43 -5.20
CA ASP A 9 65.22 15.51 -4.36
C ASP A 9 64.20 14.97 -3.34
N GLY A 10 64.55 15.05 -2.06
CA GLY A 10 63.63 14.75 -0.96
C GLY A 10 62.78 15.97 -0.63
N PHE A 11 61.66 15.75 0.06
CA PHE A 11 60.81 16.86 0.53
C PHE A 11 61.53 17.66 1.60
N THR A 12 61.41 18.98 1.51
CA THR A 12 61.85 19.88 2.57
C THR A 12 60.92 19.75 3.78
N LEU A 13 61.45 20.03 4.98
CA LEU A 13 60.66 20.00 6.21
C LEU A 13 59.43 20.91 6.13
N LEU A 14 59.57 22.06 5.47
CA LEU A 14 58.49 23.02 5.28
C LEU A 14 57.35 22.45 4.43
N GLU A 15 57.67 21.78 3.32
CA GLU A 15 56.67 21.13 2.45
C GLU A 15 55.91 20.04 3.19
N VAL A 16 56.58 19.27 4.06
CA VAL A 16 55.94 18.24 4.89
C VAL A 16 54.97 18.87 5.89
N VAL A 17 55.37 19.96 6.56
CA VAL A 17 54.51 20.66 7.53
C VAL A 17 53.29 21.26 6.87
N ILE A 18 53.46 21.94 5.72
CA ILE A 18 52.35 22.52 4.95
C ILE A 18 51.40 21.41 4.48
N SER A 19 51.94 20.28 3.99
CA SER A 19 51.13 19.14 3.56
C SER A 19 50.31 18.55 4.72
N MET A 20 50.92 18.38 5.89
CA MET A 20 50.20 17.91 7.09
C MET A 20 49.10 18.88 7.54
N MET A 21 49.35 20.20 7.49
CA MET A 21 48.33 21.21 7.79
C MET A 21 47.15 21.14 6.82
N LEU A 22 47.43 21.06 5.51
CA LEU A 22 46.39 20.95 4.49
C LEU A 22 45.57 19.67 4.63
N ILE A 23 46.22 18.53 4.87
CA ILE A 23 45.52 17.26 5.14
C ILE A 23 44.62 17.39 6.36
N THR A 24 45.11 17.98 7.45
CA THR A 24 44.33 18.14 8.69
C THR A 24 43.07 18.99 8.46
N ILE A 25 43.20 20.13 7.76
CA ILE A 25 42.07 21.01 7.44
C ILE A 25 41.06 20.28 6.56
N LEU A 26 41.52 19.56 5.53
CA LEU A 26 40.64 18.81 4.63
C LEU A 26 39.98 17.62 5.34
N SER A 27 40.68 16.92 6.24
CA SER A 27 40.15 15.76 6.97
C SER A 27 38.93 16.09 7.80
N VAL A 28 38.85 17.28 8.43
CA VAL A 28 37.68 17.69 9.22
C VAL A 28 36.43 17.83 8.33
N GLY A 29 36.58 18.45 7.16
CA GLY A 29 35.48 18.62 6.21
C GLY A 29 35.02 17.29 5.59
N VAL A 30 35.98 16.45 5.19
CA VAL A 30 35.70 15.11 4.63
C VAL A 30 35.03 14.22 5.67
N TYR A 31 35.47 14.25 6.93
CA TYR A 31 34.86 13.48 8.00
C TYR A 31 33.40 13.91 8.25
N GLY A 32 33.13 15.22 8.28
CA GLY A 32 31.76 15.74 8.40
C GLY A 32 30.85 15.26 7.27
N ALA A 33 31.31 15.36 6.01
CA ALA A 33 30.58 14.89 4.85
C ALA A 33 30.36 13.37 4.87
N TYR A 34 31.38 12.60 5.25
CA TYR A 34 31.30 11.14 5.36
C TYR A 34 30.28 10.70 6.41
N ILE A 35 30.30 11.31 7.59
CA ILE A 35 29.32 11.03 8.65
C ILE A 35 27.91 11.43 8.22
N MET A 36 27.75 12.54 7.50
CA MET A 36 26.46 12.94 6.93
C MET A 36 25.92 11.92 5.94
N ILE A 37 26.76 11.40 5.04
CA ILE A 37 26.36 10.37 4.07
C ILE A 37 25.90 9.11 4.80
N ILE A 38 26.69 8.61 5.76
CA ILE A 38 26.31 7.43 6.55
C ILE A 38 24.97 7.62 7.25
N ARG A 39 24.75 8.79 7.86
CA ARG A 39 23.50 9.11 8.56
C ARG A 39 22.32 9.12 7.61
N ASN A 40 22.43 9.81 6.48
CA ASN A 40 21.38 9.86 5.47
C ASN A 40 21.04 8.47 4.92
N THR A 41 22.05 7.63 4.68
CA THR A 41 21.84 6.25 4.25
C THR A 41 21.10 5.45 5.32
N LYS A 42 21.56 5.49 6.58
CA LYS A 42 20.90 4.78 7.69
C LYS A 42 19.48 5.26 7.97
N ASP A 43 19.24 6.57 7.92
CA ASP A 43 17.90 7.14 8.09
C ASP A 43 16.99 6.73 6.92
N GLY A 44 17.56 6.58 5.71
CA GLY A 44 16.88 6.01 4.55
C GLY A 44 16.52 4.54 4.74
N GLU A 45 17.44 3.72 5.25
CA GLU A 45 17.21 2.31 5.58
C GLU A 45 16.08 2.16 6.63
N VAL A 46 16.12 2.96 7.70
CA VAL A 46 15.08 2.97 8.74
C VAL A 46 13.69 3.28 8.15
N LYS A 47 13.60 4.24 7.22
CA LYS A 47 12.33 4.55 6.54
C LYS A 47 11.85 3.41 5.65
N GLN A 48 12.75 2.76 4.93
CA GLN A 48 12.40 1.63 4.06
C GLN A 48 11.93 0.42 4.87
N GLU A 49 12.61 0.11 5.96
CA GLU A 49 12.23 -0.96 6.88
C GLU A 49 10.89 -0.65 7.54
N ALA A 50 10.70 0.57 8.08
CA ALA A 50 9.41 1.01 8.63
C ALA A 50 8.27 0.89 7.60
N ALA A 51 8.52 1.21 6.34
CA ALA A 51 7.55 1.05 5.26
C ALA A 51 7.25 -0.41 4.94
N LEU A 52 8.25 -1.29 4.95
CA LEU A 52 8.05 -2.73 4.72
C LEU A 52 7.21 -3.35 5.83
N VAL A 53 7.54 -3.05 7.09
CA VAL A 53 6.73 -3.55 8.21
C VAL A 53 5.35 -2.91 8.21
N GLY A 54 5.23 -1.60 7.98
CA GLY A 54 3.95 -0.91 7.87
C GLY A 54 3.04 -1.50 6.79
N LYS A 55 3.59 -1.85 5.63
CA LYS A 55 2.87 -2.58 4.57
C LYS A 55 2.41 -3.95 5.04
N ARG A 56 3.28 -4.73 5.70
CA ARG A 56 2.90 -6.04 6.24
C ARG A 56 1.68 -5.95 7.16
N ILE A 57 1.69 -4.99 8.10
CA ILE A 57 0.57 -4.76 9.03
C ILE A 57 -0.70 -4.35 8.28
N VAL A 58 -0.59 -3.46 7.29
CA VAL A 58 -1.74 -3.06 6.45
C VAL A 58 -2.34 -4.26 5.73
N GLU A 59 -1.50 -5.11 5.13
CA GLU A 59 -1.96 -6.32 4.45
C GLU A 59 -2.55 -7.34 5.42
N GLU A 60 -1.99 -7.52 6.63
CA GLU A 60 -2.58 -8.37 7.67
C GLU A 60 -3.98 -7.88 8.09
N ILE A 61 -4.20 -6.57 8.21
CA ILE A 61 -5.52 -6.01 8.53
C ILE A 61 -6.51 -6.23 7.36
N LYS A 62 -6.04 -6.10 6.12
CA LYS A 62 -6.86 -6.32 4.91
C LYS A 62 -7.21 -7.78 4.62
N ALA A 63 -6.31 -8.71 4.95
CA ALA A 63 -6.34 -10.08 4.45
C ALA A 63 -7.39 -10.98 5.13
N GLN A 64 -7.90 -10.61 6.30
CA GLN A 64 -8.70 -11.53 7.12
C GLN A 64 -10.09 -10.99 7.43
N ASP A 65 -11.12 -11.63 6.86
CA ASP A 65 -12.48 -11.59 7.42
C ASP A 65 -12.38 -12.15 8.86
N GLY A 66 -12.55 -11.29 9.88
CA GLY A 66 -12.50 -11.67 11.30
C GLY A 66 -11.27 -11.20 12.11
N ASN A 67 -10.30 -10.50 11.50
CA ASN A 67 -9.22 -9.88 12.28
C ASN A 67 -9.69 -8.72 13.14
N ILE A 68 -10.81 -8.13 12.75
CA ILE A 68 -11.47 -7.10 13.52
C ILE A 68 -12.75 -7.70 14.09
N SER A 69 -12.82 -7.77 15.42
CA SER A 69 -14.02 -8.18 16.16
C SER A 69 -14.52 -7.02 17.00
N THR A 70 -15.83 -6.76 16.97
CA THR A 70 -16.46 -5.75 17.81
C THR A 70 -17.17 -6.39 19.00
N ASP A 71 -16.89 -5.91 20.21
CA ASP A 71 -17.69 -6.20 21.40
C ASP A 71 -18.23 -4.89 21.96
N LYS A 72 -19.53 -4.65 21.74
CA LYS A 72 -20.36 -3.52 22.22
C LYS A 72 -19.77 -2.11 22.07
N ASP A 73 -18.71 -1.82 22.83
CA ASP A 73 -18.02 -0.53 22.90
C ASP A 73 -16.54 -0.57 22.49
N ASN A 74 -15.94 -1.75 22.28
CA ASN A 74 -14.53 -1.90 21.93
C ASN A 74 -14.37 -2.73 20.65
N MET A 75 -13.28 -2.48 19.94
CA MET A 75 -12.90 -3.24 18.76
C MET A 75 -11.57 -3.93 19.04
N THR A 76 -11.44 -5.20 18.70
CA THR A 76 -10.19 -5.96 18.85
C THR A 76 -9.65 -6.27 17.48
N LEU A 77 -8.36 -5.98 17.28
CA LEU A 77 -7.64 -6.21 16.03
C LEU A 77 -6.53 -7.23 16.27
N ASN A 78 -6.52 -8.34 15.53
CA ASN A 78 -5.41 -9.28 15.56
C ASN A 78 -4.33 -8.86 14.55
N ILE A 79 -3.12 -8.61 15.03
CA ILE A 79 -1.96 -8.27 14.20
C ILE A 79 -0.75 -9.04 14.70
N ALA A 80 -0.03 -9.69 13.80
CA ALA A 80 1.15 -10.51 14.13
C ALA A 80 0.88 -11.52 15.27
N GLY A 81 -0.35 -12.05 15.35
CA GLY A 81 -0.79 -12.99 16.39
C GLY A 81 -1.09 -12.35 17.76
N GLN A 82 -1.11 -11.02 17.85
CA GLN A 82 -1.45 -10.28 19.07
C GLN A 82 -2.81 -9.60 18.93
N ASN A 83 -3.66 -9.75 19.95
CA ASN A 83 -4.94 -9.05 20.02
C ASN A 83 -4.75 -7.65 20.60
N ILE A 84 -5.09 -6.63 19.81
CA ILE A 84 -4.98 -5.21 20.13
C ILE A 84 -6.37 -4.67 20.38
N SER A 85 -6.62 -4.17 21.59
CA SER A 85 -7.88 -3.49 21.90
C SER A 85 -7.84 -2.02 21.49
N LEU A 86 -8.82 -1.64 20.68
CA LEU A 86 -9.15 -0.28 20.30
C LEU A 86 -10.31 0.20 21.18
N VAL A 87 -10.11 1.36 21.78
CA VAL A 87 -11.08 2.01 22.66
C VAL A 87 -11.87 3.02 21.84
N LYS A 88 -13.19 3.00 22.00
CA LYS A 88 -14.08 3.98 21.38
C LYS A 88 -13.94 5.34 22.04
N ASN A 89 -13.73 6.37 21.24
CA ASN A 89 -13.70 7.77 21.61
C ASN A 89 -14.65 8.56 20.68
N GLY A 90 -15.91 8.68 21.10
CA GLY A 90 -16.97 9.20 20.23
C GLY A 90 -17.39 8.18 19.18
N GLU A 91 -17.31 8.57 17.91
CA GLU A 91 -17.52 7.65 16.76
C GLU A 91 -16.23 6.92 16.35
N ASP A 92 -15.06 7.38 16.80
CA ASP A 92 -13.75 6.85 16.41
C ASP A 92 -13.29 5.73 17.35
N TYR A 93 -12.45 4.83 16.84
CA TYR A 93 -11.77 3.78 17.59
C TYR A 93 -10.26 4.00 17.50
N GLN A 94 -9.61 4.14 18.66
CA GLN A 94 -8.18 4.40 18.74
C GLN A 94 -7.51 3.38 19.64
N MET A 95 -6.26 3.07 19.34
CA MET A 95 -5.42 2.28 20.23
C MET A 95 -5.29 2.91 21.61
N ARG A 96 -5.45 2.09 22.65
CA ARG A 96 -5.24 2.53 24.05
C ARG A 96 -3.78 2.90 24.34
N SER A 97 -2.85 2.28 23.62
CA SER A 97 -1.42 2.48 23.72
C SER A 97 -0.75 2.01 22.43
N ASP A 98 0.31 2.70 22.01
CA ASP A 98 1.14 2.23 20.89
C ASP A 98 1.66 0.82 21.18
N ILE A 99 1.64 -0.05 20.18
CA ILE A 99 2.35 -1.34 20.23
C ILE A 99 3.72 -1.20 19.61
N THR A 100 4.69 -1.95 20.12
CA THR A 100 6.00 -2.05 19.49
C THR A 100 6.13 -3.40 18.77
N ILE A 101 6.28 -3.38 17.44
CA ILE A 101 6.57 -4.57 16.61
C ILE A 101 7.87 -4.29 15.86
N ASP A 102 8.82 -5.22 15.87
CA ASP A 102 10.11 -5.09 15.17
C ASP A 102 10.85 -3.77 15.46
N ARG A 103 10.76 -3.26 16.70
CA ARG A 103 11.36 -1.99 17.20
C ARG A 103 10.70 -0.70 16.70
N TYR A 104 9.60 -0.81 15.97
CA TYR A 104 8.77 0.31 15.54
C TYR A 104 7.51 0.40 16.39
N ASP A 105 7.03 1.62 16.64
CA ASP A 105 5.83 1.90 17.41
C ASP A 105 4.65 2.18 16.48
N TYR A 106 3.51 1.57 16.74
CA TYR A 106 2.33 1.58 15.88
C TYR A 106 1.16 2.27 16.56
N ALA A 107 0.51 3.16 15.80
CA ALA A 107 -0.77 3.73 16.15
C ALA A 107 -1.78 3.38 15.04
N ILE A 108 -2.96 2.91 15.45
CA ILE A 108 -4.06 2.56 14.55
C ILE A 108 -5.27 3.39 14.97
N ASN A 109 -5.83 4.10 14.00
CA ASN A 109 -7.05 4.88 14.15
C ASN A 109 -8.08 4.36 13.14
N ILE A 110 -9.29 4.09 13.61
CA ILE A 110 -10.38 3.55 12.82
C ILE A 110 -11.58 4.49 12.99
N GLN A 111 -12.04 5.08 11.89
CA GLN A 111 -13.12 6.07 11.89
C GLN A 111 -14.26 5.62 10.99
N PRO A 112 -15.53 5.65 11.44
CA PRO A 112 -16.65 5.35 10.59
C PRO A 112 -16.64 6.27 9.36
N LYS A 113 -16.71 5.67 8.18
CA LYS A 113 -16.89 6.43 6.95
C LYS A 113 -18.36 6.83 6.91
N LYS A 114 -18.65 8.10 7.22
CA LYS A 114 -20.01 8.64 7.13
C LYS A 114 -20.56 8.42 5.72
N THR A 115 -21.59 7.60 5.61
CA THR A 115 -22.45 7.52 4.42
C THR A 115 -23.82 8.08 4.75
N GLU A 116 -24.46 8.67 3.75
CA GLU A 116 -25.77 9.29 3.91
C GLU A 116 -26.81 8.22 4.24
N LYS A 117 -27.56 8.42 5.33
CA LYS A 117 -28.68 7.55 5.69
C LYS A 117 -29.74 7.62 4.58
N THR A 118 -30.13 6.47 4.04
CA THR A 118 -31.36 6.36 3.25
C THR A 118 -32.55 6.61 4.19
N GLU A 119 -33.43 7.56 3.86
CA GLU A 119 -34.66 7.81 4.63
C GLU A 119 -35.49 6.52 4.76
N GLY A 120 -35.82 6.11 5.99
CA GLY A 120 -36.74 5.01 6.28
C GLY A 120 -36.13 3.75 6.93
N SER A 121 -34.80 3.62 7.02
CA SER A 121 -34.15 2.49 7.71
C SER A 121 -33.62 2.88 9.10
N ASN A 122 -33.94 2.05 10.10
CA ASN A 122 -33.41 2.16 11.47
C ASN A 122 -32.05 1.46 11.64
N SER A 123 -31.53 0.79 10.60
CA SER A 123 -30.21 0.16 10.59
C SER A 123 -29.17 1.10 9.95
N THR A 124 -28.03 1.29 10.61
CA THR A 124 -26.83 1.92 10.03
C THR A 124 -26.05 0.90 9.22
N GLU A 125 -26.71 0.30 8.24
CA GLU A 125 -26.07 -0.59 7.28
C GLU A 125 -25.57 0.23 6.09
N ILE A 126 -24.26 0.20 5.86
CA ILE A 126 -23.62 0.89 4.74
C ILE A 126 -23.47 -0.13 3.61
N PHE A 127 -24.31 0.00 2.60
CA PHE A 127 -24.16 -0.73 1.34
C PHE A 127 -23.22 0.05 0.43
N ILE A 128 -22.23 -0.60 -0.20
CA ILE A 128 -21.65 -0.06 -1.45
C ILE A 128 -22.73 -0.23 -2.50
N ASN A 129 -23.48 0.84 -2.76
CA ASN A 129 -24.58 0.83 -3.72
C ASN A 129 -24.02 1.16 -5.12
N ASP A 130 -24.77 0.88 -6.19
CA ASP A 130 -24.46 1.33 -7.55
C ASP A 130 -24.20 2.85 -7.63
N LYS A 131 -24.69 3.60 -6.63
CA LYS A 131 -24.45 5.04 -6.45
C LYS A 131 -23.01 5.41 -6.06
N ASP A 132 -22.23 4.51 -5.47
CA ASP A 132 -20.84 4.76 -5.03
C ASP A 132 -19.83 4.62 -6.19
N TYR A 133 -20.19 3.80 -7.18
CA TYR A 133 -19.45 3.62 -8.43
C TYR A 133 -20.32 4.01 -9.63
N THR A 134 -20.51 5.31 -9.85
CA THR A 134 -21.07 5.81 -11.12
C THR A 134 -20.04 5.62 -12.25
N GLY A 135 -20.20 4.60 -13.09
CA GLY A 135 -19.30 4.33 -14.21
C GLY A 135 -19.58 3.00 -14.91
N ASP A 136 -18.90 2.78 -16.03
CA ASP A 136 -19.03 1.54 -16.81
C ASP A 136 -18.43 0.36 -16.03
N VAL A 137 -19.24 -0.67 -15.78
CA VAL A 137 -18.80 -1.90 -15.13
C VAL A 137 -18.27 -2.85 -16.19
N LEU A 138 -17.01 -3.22 -16.08
CA LEU A 138 -16.35 -4.11 -17.03
C LEU A 138 -16.31 -5.53 -16.49
N THR A 139 -17.08 -6.43 -17.11
CA THR A 139 -17.02 -7.87 -16.83
C THR A 139 -15.67 -8.43 -17.29
N VAL A 140 -15.01 -9.24 -16.46
CA VAL A 140 -13.74 -9.90 -16.79
C VAL A 140 -13.98 -11.38 -17.05
N GLY A 141 -13.49 -11.88 -18.19
CA GLY A 141 -13.56 -13.29 -18.60
C GLY A 141 -12.20 -13.89 -18.89
N GLU A 142 -12.17 -15.15 -19.35
CA GLU A 142 -10.96 -15.99 -19.49
C GLU A 142 -9.77 -15.33 -20.21
N ASN A 143 -10.03 -14.53 -21.26
CA ASN A 143 -9.03 -13.74 -21.99
C ASN A 143 -9.65 -12.46 -22.60
N SER A 144 -10.64 -11.88 -21.93
CA SER A 144 -11.38 -10.73 -22.46
C SER A 144 -11.93 -9.86 -21.34
N VAL A 145 -12.21 -8.61 -21.68
CA VAL A 145 -13.01 -7.71 -20.86
C VAL A 145 -14.20 -7.22 -21.70
N SER A 146 -15.33 -6.89 -21.08
CA SER A 146 -16.48 -6.34 -21.80
C SER A 146 -17.33 -5.47 -20.90
N ASP A 147 -17.87 -4.40 -21.47
CA ASP A 147 -18.97 -3.61 -20.89
C ASP A 147 -20.31 -4.37 -20.84
N SER A 148 -20.41 -5.52 -21.52
CA SER A 148 -21.58 -6.38 -21.48
C SER A 148 -21.59 -7.28 -20.24
N SER A 149 -22.79 -7.54 -19.71
CA SER A 149 -22.98 -8.46 -18.58
C SER A 149 -22.79 -9.94 -18.95
N ASN A 150 -22.71 -10.27 -20.25
CA ASN A 150 -22.69 -11.64 -20.75
C ASN A 150 -21.37 -11.92 -21.47
N ILE A 151 -20.35 -12.32 -20.70
CA ILE A 151 -19.14 -12.93 -21.25
C ILE A 151 -19.27 -14.46 -21.10
N ASP A 152 -19.35 -15.18 -22.22
CA ASP A 152 -19.49 -16.65 -22.28
C ASP A 152 -18.18 -17.43 -21.97
N SER A 153 -17.17 -16.78 -21.39
CA SER A 153 -15.90 -17.42 -21.05
C SER A 153 -15.53 -17.21 -19.59
N GLU A 154 -15.77 -18.25 -18.79
CA GLU A 154 -15.43 -18.31 -17.38
C GLU A 154 -13.91 -18.39 -17.19
N ILE A 155 -13.34 -17.59 -16.28
CA ILE A 155 -11.92 -17.66 -15.97
C ILE A 155 -11.59 -19.00 -15.29
N THR A 156 -10.60 -19.69 -15.83
CA THR A 156 -10.07 -20.97 -15.36
C THR A 156 -8.58 -20.88 -15.07
N GLY A 157 -8.17 -21.44 -13.92
CA GLY A 157 -6.77 -21.47 -13.52
C GLY A 157 -6.19 -20.09 -13.18
N TYR A 158 -4.87 -19.95 -13.31
CA TYR A 158 -4.17 -18.72 -13.00
C TYR A 158 -4.20 -17.73 -14.18
N LYS A 159 -4.52 -16.46 -13.90
CA LYS A 159 -4.51 -15.37 -14.88
C LYS A 159 -3.82 -14.12 -14.36
N VAL A 160 -3.23 -13.38 -15.28
CA VAL A 160 -2.72 -12.04 -15.03
C VAL A 160 -3.57 -11.06 -15.84
N VAL A 161 -4.06 -10.02 -15.17
CA VAL A 161 -4.74 -8.88 -15.78
C VAL A 161 -3.79 -7.70 -15.73
N LEU A 162 -3.35 -7.21 -16.88
CA LEU A 162 -2.48 -6.04 -16.97
C LEU A 162 -3.35 -4.80 -17.17
N LEU A 163 -3.27 -3.83 -16.26
CA LEU A 163 -4.01 -2.57 -16.33
C LEU A 163 -3.04 -1.39 -16.35
N THR A 164 -2.98 -0.66 -17.47
CA THR A 164 -2.08 0.48 -17.65
C THR A 164 -2.84 1.77 -17.93
N ILE A 165 -2.64 2.78 -17.10
CA ILE A 165 -3.25 4.10 -17.21
C ILE A 165 -2.15 5.11 -17.52
N LYS A 166 -2.09 5.57 -18.76
CA LYS A 166 -1.14 6.62 -19.19
C LYS A 166 -1.76 8.01 -19.21
N ASN A 167 -3.06 8.07 -19.47
CA ASN A 167 -3.83 9.30 -19.59
C ASN A 167 -5.01 9.23 -18.61
N GLU A 168 -5.40 10.37 -18.03
CA GLU A 168 -6.43 10.42 -16.98
C GLU A 168 -7.80 9.83 -17.40
N ASN A 169 -8.09 9.78 -18.71
CA ASN A 169 -9.40 9.36 -19.23
C ASN A 169 -9.39 8.00 -19.95
N ARG A 170 -8.23 7.37 -20.12
CA ARG A 170 -8.09 6.12 -20.91
C ARG A 170 -7.11 5.17 -20.25
N ALA A 171 -7.49 3.90 -20.20
CA ALA A 171 -6.64 2.82 -19.73
C ALA A 171 -6.58 1.70 -20.78
N LYS A 172 -5.50 0.94 -20.74
CA LYS A 172 -5.31 -0.28 -21.52
C LYS A 172 -5.41 -1.45 -20.57
N ILE A 173 -6.20 -2.45 -20.94
CA ILE A 173 -6.38 -3.66 -20.16
C ILE A 173 -6.16 -4.89 -21.04
N THR A 174 -5.42 -5.87 -20.51
CA THR A 174 -5.19 -7.16 -21.16
C THR A 174 -5.43 -8.26 -20.14
N VAL A 175 -6.22 -9.28 -20.50
CA VAL A 175 -6.53 -10.41 -19.62
C VAL A 175 -5.87 -11.67 -20.17
N GLY A 176 -4.91 -12.24 -19.43
CA GLY A 176 -4.19 -13.45 -19.85
C GLY A 176 -3.51 -13.28 -21.21
N ASN A 177 -3.88 -14.14 -22.17
CA ASN A 177 -3.38 -14.10 -23.55
C ASN A 177 -4.36 -13.38 -24.51
N GLY A 178 -5.30 -12.60 -23.97
CA GLY A 178 -6.28 -11.84 -24.72
C GLY A 178 -5.69 -10.67 -25.50
N SER A 179 -6.54 -10.04 -26.32
CA SER A 179 -6.21 -8.77 -26.96
C SER A 179 -6.15 -7.65 -25.92
N GLU A 180 -5.27 -6.66 -26.16
CA GLU A 180 -5.29 -5.40 -25.43
C GLU A 180 -6.55 -4.61 -25.82
N GLU A 181 -7.32 -4.19 -24.83
CA GLU A 181 -8.51 -3.37 -25.00
C GLU A 181 -8.31 -1.98 -24.39
N GLU A 182 -8.84 -0.95 -25.05
CA GLU A 182 -8.81 0.41 -24.54
C GLU A 182 -10.15 0.76 -23.88
N ILE A 183 -10.09 1.10 -22.60
CA ILE A 183 -11.25 1.39 -21.75
C ILE A 183 -11.26 2.84 -21.31
N ASN A 184 -12.44 3.36 -21.01
CA ASN A 184 -12.60 4.69 -20.45
C ASN A 184 -12.31 4.68 -18.94
N VAL A 185 -11.71 5.77 -18.47
CA VAL A 185 -11.54 6.04 -17.04
C VAL A 185 -12.39 7.25 -16.71
N VAL A 186 -13.40 7.06 -15.85
CA VAL A 186 -14.31 8.12 -15.42
C VAL A 186 -13.98 8.47 -13.98
N ASP A 187 -13.69 9.75 -13.70
CA ASP A 187 -13.35 10.24 -12.36
C ASP A 187 -12.20 9.49 -11.64
N ASN A 188 -11.21 9.01 -12.41
CA ASN A 188 -10.14 8.13 -11.92
C ASN A 188 -10.68 6.86 -11.26
N LYS A 189 -11.81 6.33 -11.76
CA LYS A 189 -12.40 5.08 -11.31
C LYS A 189 -12.39 4.05 -12.44
N ILE A 190 -12.09 2.81 -12.09
CA ILE A 190 -12.25 1.63 -12.95
C ILE A 190 -12.96 0.56 -12.14
N ILE A 191 -13.97 -0.06 -12.72
CA ILE A 191 -14.80 -1.08 -12.05
C ILE A 191 -14.70 -2.37 -12.85
N LEU A 192 -14.11 -3.40 -12.22
CA LEU A 192 -13.91 -4.73 -12.81
C LEU A 192 -14.78 -5.74 -12.09
N ASP A 193 -15.60 -6.45 -12.83
CA ASP A 193 -16.53 -7.46 -12.32
C ASP A 193 -16.05 -8.87 -12.66
N PHE A 194 -15.63 -9.59 -11.62
CA PHE A 194 -15.18 -10.98 -11.68
C PHE A 194 -16.33 -11.95 -11.39
N LYS A 195 -17.54 -11.73 -11.93
CA LYS A 195 -18.65 -12.68 -11.76
C LYS A 195 -18.44 -14.03 -12.46
N ASN A 196 -17.66 -14.07 -13.54
CA ASN A 196 -17.50 -15.23 -14.41
C ASN A 196 -16.15 -15.94 -14.18
N TYR A 197 -15.97 -16.58 -13.03
CA TYR A 197 -14.79 -17.41 -12.76
C TYR A 197 -15.02 -18.59 -11.81
N LYS A 198 -14.24 -19.65 -12.03
CA LYS A 198 -14.26 -20.88 -11.20
C LYS A 198 -13.63 -20.63 -9.84
N GLU A 199 -14.11 -21.36 -8.82
CA GLU A 199 -13.54 -21.33 -7.47
C GLU A 199 -12.05 -21.65 -7.42
N THR A 200 -11.56 -22.45 -8.37
CA THR A 200 -10.15 -22.85 -8.48
C THR A 200 -9.28 -21.84 -9.23
N ALA A 201 -9.87 -20.77 -9.79
CA ALA A 201 -9.13 -19.78 -10.56
C ALA A 201 -8.55 -18.69 -9.64
N ASN A 202 -7.35 -18.23 -9.97
CA ASN A 202 -6.63 -17.17 -9.29
C ASN A 202 -6.25 -16.09 -10.31
N VAL A 203 -6.45 -14.83 -9.97
CA VAL A 203 -6.21 -13.69 -10.85
C VAL A 203 -5.34 -12.68 -10.14
N THR A 204 -4.23 -12.29 -10.77
CA THR A 204 -3.39 -11.18 -10.32
C THR A 204 -3.61 -9.97 -11.24
N LEU A 205 -4.04 -8.84 -10.68
CA LEU A 205 -4.19 -7.57 -11.39
C LEU A 205 -2.92 -6.76 -11.21
N GLU A 206 -2.12 -6.63 -12.26
CA GLU A 206 -0.95 -5.75 -12.24
C GLU A 206 -1.36 -4.35 -12.74
N VAL A 207 -1.29 -3.36 -11.85
CA VAL A 207 -1.74 -2.00 -12.14
C VAL A 207 -0.55 -1.07 -12.28
N THR A 208 -0.48 -0.37 -13.42
CA THR A 208 0.51 0.67 -13.71
C THR A 208 -0.22 1.99 -13.97
N ASN A 209 -0.31 2.84 -12.95
CA ASN A 209 -0.86 4.20 -13.06
C ASN A 209 0.29 5.19 -13.27
N GLU A 210 0.43 5.73 -14.49
CA GLU A 210 1.43 6.76 -14.80
C GLU A 210 0.90 8.19 -14.61
N THR A 211 -0.35 8.34 -14.16
CA THR A 211 -0.97 9.65 -13.92
C THR A 211 -0.60 10.20 -12.54
N THR A 212 -0.89 11.48 -12.33
CA THR A 212 -0.65 12.16 -11.05
C THR A 212 -1.79 11.95 -10.04
N LYS A 213 -2.96 11.48 -10.49
CA LYS A 213 -4.14 11.26 -9.64
C LYS A 213 -4.20 9.82 -9.15
N PRO A 214 -4.65 9.58 -7.90
CA PRO A 214 -4.86 8.23 -7.41
C PRO A 214 -6.00 7.56 -8.20
N LEU A 215 -5.75 6.34 -8.67
CA LEU A 215 -6.78 5.50 -9.29
C LEU A 215 -7.60 4.82 -8.19
N ASN A 216 -8.92 4.81 -8.33
CA ASN A 216 -9.84 4.04 -7.52
C ASN A 216 -10.27 2.80 -8.30
N LEU A 217 -9.74 1.63 -7.94
CA LEU A 217 -10.04 0.36 -8.58
C LEU A 217 -11.06 -0.41 -7.75
N TYR A 218 -12.23 -0.67 -8.33
CA TYR A 218 -13.29 -1.45 -7.75
C TYR A 218 -13.25 -2.86 -8.34
N ILE A 219 -13.17 -3.87 -7.48
CA ILE A 219 -13.08 -5.29 -7.82
C ILE A 219 -14.33 -5.95 -7.27
N LEU A 220 -15.26 -6.26 -8.17
CA LEU A 220 -16.54 -6.86 -7.83
C LEU A 220 -16.49 -8.39 -7.99
N ASN A 221 -17.33 -9.08 -7.23
CA ASN A 221 -17.48 -10.54 -7.23
C ASN A 221 -16.17 -11.32 -6.96
N SER A 222 -15.20 -10.76 -6.23
CA SER A 222 -14.01 -11.50 -5.79
C SER A 222 -14.32 -12.39 -4.58
N LYS A 223 -14.35 -13.70 -4.80
CA LYS A 223 -14.43 -14.80 -3.82
C LYS A 223 -13.06 -15.14 -3.23
N TYR A 224 -13.11 -15.92 -2.15
CA TYR A 224 -11.96 -16.48 -1.44
C TYR A 224 -11.74 -17.95 -1.83
N ASN A 225 -10.48 -18.42 -1.78
CA ASN A 225 -10.12 -19.82 -1.97
C ASN A 225 -10.35 -20.63 -0.68
N ILE A 226 -10.11 -21.95 -0.77
CA ILE A 226 -10.21 -22.88 0.38
C ILE A 226 -9.26 -22.56 1.55
N SER A 227 -8.22 -21.76 1.31
CA SER A 227 -7.26 -21.27 2.31
C SER A 227 -7.65 -19.90 2.88
N ASN A 228 -8.84 -19.39 2.54
CA ASN A 228 -9.35 -18.07 2.91
C ASN A 228 -8.54 -16.88 2.37
N GLU A 229 -7.84 -17.07 1.25
CA GLU A 229 -7.13 -16.00 0.53
C GLU A 229 -7.98 -15.52 -0.65
N ARG A 230 -7.85 -14.25 -1.06
CA ARG A 230 -8.60 -13.72 -2.21
C ARG A 230 -8.14 -14.40 -3.51
N ASN A 231 -9.09 -14.84 -4.32
CA ASN A 231 -8.79 -15.32 -5.67
C ASN A 231 -8.40 -14.20 -6.62
N VAL A 232 -8.71 -12.94 -6.28
CA VAL A 232 -8.30 -11.77 -7.07
C VAL A 232 -7.40 -10.90 -6.21
N THR A 233 -6.12 -10.82 -6.58
CA THR A 233 -5.11 -10.01 -5.90
C THR A 233 -4.69 -8.85 -6.78
N VAL A 234 -4.26 -7.75 -6.18
CA VAL A 234 -3.78 -6.57 -6.90
C VAL A 234 -2.31 -6.35 -6.59
N GLU A 235 -1.53 -6.12 -7.63
CA GLU A 235 -0.16 -5.69 -7.56
C GLU A 235 -0.02 -4.31 -8.18
N ASN A 236 0.10 -3.29 -7.33
CA ASN A 236 0.42 -1.94 -7.79
C ASN A 236 1.90 -1.86 -8.20
N LYS A 237 2.17 -1.85 -9.52
CA LYS A 237 3.52 -1.74 -10.08
C LYS A 237 4.02 -0.30 -10.10
N LYS A 238 3.13 0.69 -10.22
CA LYS A 238 3.49 2.11 -10.34
C LYS A 238 2.29 3.02 -10.06
N GLY A 239 2.55 4.14 -9.39
CA GLY A 239 1.56 5.21 -9.14
C GLY A 239 0.74 5.00 -7.86
N SER A 240 -0.25 5.87 -7.66
CA SER A 240 -1.16 5.81 -6.51
C SER A 240 -2.43 5.05 -6.87
N LEU A 241 -2.83 4.11 -6.00
CA LEU A 241 -3.95 3.19 -6.20
C LEU A 241 -4.70 3.01 -4.88
N ASN A 242 -6.03 3.11 -4.95
CA ASN A 242 -6.97 2.71 -3.92
C ASN A 242 -7.73 1.49 -4.43
N GLU A 243 -7.78 0.43 -3.63
CA GLU A 243 -8.42 -0.84 -3.99
C GLU A 243 -9.69 -1.02 -3.16
N TYR A 244 -10.79 -1.38 -3.82
CA TYR A 244 -12.09 -1.60 -3.20
C TYR A 244 -12.61 -2.97 -3.63
N TYR A 245 -12.70 -3.92 -2.70
CA TYR A 245 -13.18 -5.27 -2.96
C TYR A 245 -14.66 -5.44 -2.59
N ARG A 246 -15.39 -6.19 -3.41
CA ARG A 246 -16.77 -6.64 -3.16
C ARG A 246 -16.89 -8.13 -3.52
N THR A 247 -17.53 -8.93 -2.66
CA THR A 247 -17.50 -10.41 -2.71
C THR A 247 -18.77 -11.04 -3.30
N ASP A 248 -19.74 -10.25 -3.73
CA ASP A 248 -21.09 -10.69 -4.06
C ASP A 248 -21.76 -9.87 -5.17
N TYR A 249 -22.82 -10.46 -5.73
CA TYR A 249 -23.73 -9.80 -6.67
C TYR A 249 -24.53 -8.67 -5.99
N GLU A 250 -24.63 -8.68 -4.65
CA GLU A 250 -25.30 -7.66 -3.82
C GLU A 250 -24.60 -7.45 -2.46
N GLY A 251 -23.42 -6.82 -2.46
CA GLY A 251 -22.69 -6.20 -1.32
C GLY A 251 -22.94 -6.73 0.12
N LYS A 252 -21.93 -7.33 0.78
CA LYS A 252 -22.01 -7.66 2.22
C LYS A 252 -22.40 -6.39 3.00
N SER A 253 -23.54 -6.43 3.69
CA SER A 253 -23.99 -5.39 4.62
C SER A 253 -22.94 -5.20 5.73
N GLY A 254 -22.62 -3.96 6.09
CA GLY A 254 -21.74 -3.66 7.21
C GLY A 254 -21.40 -2.17 7.32
N ILE A 255 -20.59 -1.77 8.29
CA ILE A 255 -20.16 -0.37 8.44
C ILE A 255 -18.77 -0.26 7.80
N LEU A 256 -18.62 0.67 6.86
CA LEU A 256 -17.31 1.02 6.29
C LEU A 256 -16.54 1.88 7.29
N TYR A 257 -15.28 1.55 7.51
CA TYR A 257 -14.38 2.36 8.33
C TYR A 257 -13.16 2.78 7.53
N ASN A 258 -12.76 4.03 7.71
CA ASN A 258 -11.44 4.52 7.34
C ASN A 258 -10.44 4.05 8.40
N ILE A 259 -9.48 3.22 8.00
CA ILE A 259 -8.42 2.71 8.86
C ILE A 259 -7.13 3.44 8.48
N THR A 260 -6.52 4.12 9.45
CA THR A 260 -5.21 4.75 9.32
C THR A 260 -4.21 4.02 10.21
N VAL A 261 -3.12 3.55 9.60
CA VAL A 261 -1.98 2.94 10.29
C VAL A 261 -0.81 3.90 10.22
N THR A 262 -0.23 4.23 11.37
CA THR A 262 0.96 5.07 11.49
C THR A 262 2.08 4.32 12.19
N VAL A 263 3.28 4.36 11.61
CA VAL A 263 4.49 3.72 12.14
C VAL A 263 5.49 4.79 12.52
N SER A 264 6.01 4.71 13.73
CA SER A 264 7.02 5.59 14.30
C SER A 264 8.22 4.77 14.76
N GLY A 265 9.40 5.37 14.91
CA GLY A 265 10.62 4.64 15.25
C GLY A 265 11.73 5.56 15.74
N LYS A 266 12.98 5.10 15.66
CA LYS A 266 14.16 5.90 16.01
C LYS A 266 15.06 6.09 14.78
N ASP A 267 15.58 7.30 14.59
CA ASP A 267 16.57 7.59 13.54
C ASP A 267 17.95 7.02 13.87
N SER A 268 18.92 7.21 12.96
CA SER A 268 20.33 6.82 13.15
C SER A 268 21.02 7.47 14.35
N ARG A 269 20.40 8.49 14.97
CA ARG A 269 20.86 9.17 16.19
C ARG A 269 20.12 8.71 17.44
N GLY A 270 19.19 7.76 17.31
CA GLY A 270 18.36 7.26 18.40
C GLY A 270 17.22 8.21 18.79
N GLN A 271 16.97 9.26 18.01
CA GLN A 271 15.88 10.20 18.27
C GLN A 271 14.57 9.62 17.74
N LYS A 272 13.49 9.78 18.52
CA LYS A 272 12.15 9.35 18.10
C LYS A 272 11.74 10.15 16.86
N VAL A 273 11.38 9.44 15.80
CA VAL A 273 10.78 10.00 14.58
C VAL A 273 9.36 9.48 14.47
N TYR A 274 8.42 10.41 14.41
CA TYR A 274 7.01 10.12 14.20
C TYR A 274 6.72 10.01 12.71
N ASN A 275 5.76 9.14 12.36
CA ASN A 275 5.27 9.01 10.99
C ASN A 275 6.37 8.66 9.96
N LEU A 276 7.15 7.62 10.23
CA LEU A 276 8.08 7.03 9.26
C LEU A 276 7.32 6.36 8.10
N PHE A 277 6.12 5.86 8.38
CA PHE A 277 5.17 5.35 7.39
C PHE A 277 3.74 5.64 7.86
N GLN A 278 2.88 5.98 6.89
CA GLN A 278 1.45 6.07 7.11
C GLN A 278 0.72 5.50 5.89
N SER A 279 -0.30 4.70 6.16
CA SER A 279 -1.22 4.20 5.14
C SER A 279 -2.65 4.40 5.62
N SER A 280 -3.57 4.61 4.68
CA SER A 280 -4.99 4.68 4.98
C SER A 280 -5.78 3.92 3.92
N PHE A 281 -6.74 3.13 4.36
CA PHE A 281 -7.59 2.33 3.50
C PHE A 281 -9.00 2.22 4.10
N VAL A 282 -9.95 1.79 3.28
CA VAL A 282 -11.34 1.60 3.72
C VAL A 282 -11.61 0.11 3.78
N GLN A 283 -12.18 -0.35 4.90
CA GLN A 283 -12.56 -1.74 5.07
C GLN A 283 -13.99 -1.81 5.62
N ASN A 284 -14.74 -2.80 5.14
CA ASN A 284 -16.01 -3.19 5.75
C ASN A 284 -15.68 -4.02 7.00
N ILE A 285 -16.13 -3.55 8.16
CA ILE A 285 -15.99 -4.28 9.41
C ILE A 285 -17.39 -4.80 9.75
N ASP A 286 -17.56 -6.11 9.65
CA ASP A 286 -18.77 -6.79 10.07
C ASP A 286 -18.87 -6.71 11.61
N THR A 287 -19.96 -6.15 12.11
CA THR A 287 -20.20 -5.93 13.54
C THR A 287 -21.13 -6.97 14.16
N ASN A 288 -21.42 -8.05 13.44
CA ASN A 288 -22.30 -9.13 13.88
C ASN A 288 -21.66 -10.06 14.92
#